data_AF-A0A368THI5-F1
#
_entry.id   AF-A0A368THI5-F1
#
_cell.length_a   1.000
_cell.length_b   1.000
_cell.length_c   1.000
_cell.angle_alpha   90.00
_cell.angle_beta   90.00
_cell.angle_gamma   90.00
#
_symmetry.space_group_name_H-M   'P 1'
#
loop_
_entity.id
_entity.type
_entity.pdbx_description
1 polymer ?
#
loop_
_entity_poly.entity_id
_entity_poly.type
_entity_poly.pdbx_seq_one_letter_code
_entity_poly.pdbx_strand_id
1 'polypeptide(L)'
;ESMNIELILEKGHELGLHGYDHYTWLNNLDSFTEGQIRDFISHGCERIEKAFGFYPKAFAAPGFKTNPNFIAVLDDFRFKYSSDYIGEKAFYPELYGKRMKTLQVPVSMRSFGEQEDKGLGDDQIFKVTADAVSRLEFLVLYLHPSYEPIIKQKLFERVLTYLADHSKVVTMSQIAAQIRGWD
;
A
#
# COMPACT_ATOMS: atom_id res chain seq x y z
N GLU A 1 -16.85 -2.42 -17.26
CA GLU A 1 -15.87 -2.24 -16.17
C GLU A 1 -14.50 -2.73 -16.64
N SER A 2 -13.49 -2.84 -15.76
CA SER A 2 -12.12 -3.30 -16.12
C SER A 2 -11.97 -4.80 -15.84
N MET A 3 -11.87 -5.61 -16.90
CA MET A 3 -11.72 -7.07 -16.82
C MET A 3 -10.57 -7.53 -15.92
N ASN A 4 -9.49 -6.74 -15.83
CA ASN A 4 -8.35 -7.06 -14.98
C ASN A 4 -8.67 -6.90 -13.48
N ILE A 5 -9.47 -5.91 -13.11
CA ILE A 5 -9.85 -5.69 -11.70
C ILE A 5 -10.89 -6.71 -11.27
N GLU A 6 -11.81 -7.08 -12.15
CA GLU A 6 -12.76 -8.18 -11.89
C GLU A 6 -12.01 -9.49 -11.58
N LEU A 7 -11.01 -9.84 -12.39
CA LEU A 7 -10.18 -11.03 -12.13
C LEU A 7 -9.47 -10.96 -10.77
N ILE A 8 -8.96 -9.78 -10.37
CA ILE A 8 -8.34 -9.58 -9.04
C ILE A 8 -9.35 -9.92 -7.93
N LEU A 9 -10.58 -9.42 -8.05
CA LEU A 9 -11.64 -9.66 -7.07
C LEU A 9 -12.11 -11.11 -7.04
N GLU A 10 -12.31 -11.73 -8.21
CA GLU A 10 -12.71 -13.14 -8.34
C GLU A 10 -11.67 -14.09 -7.72
N LYS A 11 -10.39 -13.73 -7.77
CA LYS A 11 -9.30 -14.47 -7.12
C LYS A 11 -9.19 -14.20 -5.62
N GLY A 12 -10.07 -13.39 -5.05
CA GLY A 12 -10.13 -13.08 -3.62
C GLY A 12 -9.06 -12.09 -3.16
N HIS A 13 -8.42 -11.36 -4.08
CA HIS A 13 -7.49 -10.31 -3.71
C HIS A 13 -8.21 -9.07 -3.18
N GLU A 14 -7.51 -8.33 -2.33
CA GLU A 14 -7.99 -7.06 -1.79
C GLU A 14 -7.87 -5.93 -2.81
N LEU A 15 -8.88 -5.05 -2.87
CA LEU A 15 -8.86 -3.82 -3.66
C LEU A 15 -8.90 -2.60 -2.73
N GLY A 16 -7.80 -1.84 -2.70
CA GLY A 16 -7.66 -0.56 -2.01
C GLY A 16 -7.61 0.63 -2.98
N LEU A 17 -7.75 1.84 -2.45
CA LEU A 17 -7.65 3.08 -3.22
C LEU A 17 -6.19 3.56 -3.28
N HIS A 18 -5.62 3.68 -4.48
CA HIS A 18 -4.29 4.25 -4.70
C HIS A 18 -4.36 5.68 -5.27
N GLY A 19 -5.13 6.54 -4.60
CA GLY A 19 -5.50 7.88 -5.10
C GLY A 19 -6.46 7.85 -6.30
N TYR A 20 -6.97 9.02 -6.67
CA TYR A 20 -7.81 9.18 -7.87
C TYR A 20 -6.98 9.52 -9.12
N ASP A 21 -6.06 10.47 -9.00
CA ASP A 21 -5.12 10.87 -10.06
C ASP A 21 -3.68 10.84 -9.53
N HIS A 22 -2.90 9.87 -9.99
CA HIS A 22 -1.55 9.66 -9.51
C HIS A 22 -0.62 10.86 -9.80
N TYR A 23 -0.78 11.50 -10.96
CA TYR A 23 0.08 12.62 -11.37
C TYR A 23 -0.25 13.86 -10.54
N THR A 24 -1.52 14.23 -10.44
CA THR A 24 -1.94 15.39 -9.66
C THR A 24 -1.60 15.22 -8.18
N TRP A 25 -1.76 14.02 -7.61
CA TRP A 25 -1.37 13.76 -6.22
C TRP A 25 0.10 14.09 -5.96
N LEU A 26 1.00 13.51 -6.76
CA LEU A 26 2.44 13.68 -6.58
C LEU A 26 2.89 15.14 -6.73
N ASN A 27 2.28 15.89 -7.64
CA ASN A 27 2.73 17.24 -7.95
C ASN A 27 2.07 18.33 -7.09
N ASN A 28 0.84 18.10 -6.60
CA ASN A 28 0.03 19.18 -6.03
C ASN A 28 -0.41 18.98 -4.57
N LEU A 29 -0.21 17.80 -3.96
CA LEU A 29 -0.71 17.52 -2.60
C LEU A 29 -0.35 18.62 -1.57
N ASP A 30 0.87 19.16 -1.61
CA ASP A 30 1.33 20.17 -0.66
C ASP A 30 0.64 21.53 -0.82
N SER A 31 0.07 21.79 -1.99
CA SER A 31 -0.73 22.98 -2.28
C SER A 31 -2.21 22.81 -2.02
N PHE A 32 -2.67 21.58 -1.74
CA PHE A 32 -4.08 21.31 -1.53
C PHE A 32 -4.55 21.74 -0.15
N THR A 33 -5.70 22.39 -0.14
CA THR A 33 -6.53 22.57 1.06
C THR A 33 -7.11 21.23 1.51
N GLU A 34 -7.51 21.12 2.77
CA GLU A 34 -8.20 19.92 3.28
C GLU A 34 -9.46 19.56 2.47
N GLY A 35 -10.21 20.56 2.00
CA GLY A 35 -11.37 20.36 1.13
C GLY A 35 -10.99 19.69 -0.20
N GLN A 36 -9.94 20.19 -0.85
CA GLN A 36 -9.43 19.58 -2.10
C GLN A 36 -8.94 18.14 -1.87
N ILE A 37 -8.25 17.87 -0.76
CA ILE A 37 -7.84 16.50 -0.41
C ILE A 37 -9.06 15.61 -0.21
N ARG A 38 -10.07 16.09 0.50
CA ARG A 38 -11.31 15.34 0.76
C ARG A 38 -12.04 15.02 -0.53
N ASP A 39 -12.16 15.98 -1.44
CA ASP A 39 -12.79 15.77 -2.74
C ASP A 39 -12.02 14.75 -3.56
N PHE A 40 -10.69 14.82 -3.54
CA PHE A 40 -9.83 13.90 -4.27
C PHE A 40 -9.99 12.44 -3.81
N ILE A 41 -9.98 12.21 -2.49
CA ILE A 41 -10.15 10.88 -1.90
C ILE A 41 -11.58 10.39 -2.10
N SER A 42 -12.59 11.25 -1.88
CA SER A 42 -14.01 10.91 -2.04
C SER A 42 -14.30 10.49 -3.46
N HIS A 43 -13.79 11.23 -4.44
CA HIS A 43 -14.01 10.91 -5.84
C HIS A 43 -13.40 9.55 -6.21
N GLY A 44 -12.19 9.23 -5.72
CA GLY A 44 -11.60 7.89 -5.88
C GLY A 44 -12.46 6.79 -5.26
N CYS A 45 -13.00 7.01 -4.06
CA CYS A 45 -13.89 6.05 -3.39
C CYS A 45 -15.19 5.84 -4.17
N GLU A 46 -15.82 6.91 -4.64
CA GLU A 46 -17.04 6.87 -5.45
C GLU A 46 -16.85 6.09 -6.75
N ARG A 47 -15.67 6.20 -7.39
CA ARG A 47 -15.35 5.40 -8.58
C ARG A 47 -15.30 3.91 -8.29
N ILE A 48 -14.64 3.52 -7.20
CA ILE A 48 -14.57 2.11 -6.77
C ILE A 48 -15.98 1.61 -6.41
N GLU A 49 -16.73 2.36 -5.60
CA GLU A 49 -18.07 1.97 -5.16
C GLU A 49 -19.05 1.86 -6.32
N LYS A 50 -19.01 2.80 -7.27
CA LYS A 50 -19.83 2.74 -8.48
C LYS A 50 -19.47 1.56 -9.39
N ALA A 51 -18.19 1.21 -9.49
CA ALA A 51 -17.73 0.14 -10.37
C ALA A 51 -17.90 -1.26 -9.77
N PHE A 52 -17.77 -1.41 -8.45
CA PHE A 52 -17.68 -2.74 -7.81
C PHE A 52 -18.69 -2.95 -6.68
N GLY A 53 -19.52 -1.95 -6.35
CA GLY A 53 -20.59 -2.07 -5.37
C GLY A 53 -20.13 -2.10 -3.91
N PHE A 54 -18.86 -1.80 -3.62
CA PHE A 54 -18.33 -1.72 -2.27
C PHE A 54 -17.39 -0.52 -2.08
N TYR A 55 -17.32 -0.04 -0.84
CA TYR A 55 -16.39 1.02 -0.45
C TYR A 55 -14.99 0.45 -0.19
N PRO A 56 -13.90 1.07 -0.68
CA PRO A 56 -12.54 0.57 -0.48
C PRO A 56 -12.18 0.51 1.02
N LYS A 57 -11.55 -0.59 1.44
CA LYS A 57 -11.16 -0.81 2.84
C LYS A 57 -9.85 -0.13 3.22
N ALA A 58 -9.05 0.27 2.25
CA ALA A 58 -7.72 0.81 2.48
C ALA A 58 -7.38 1.93 1.50
N PHE A 59 -6.42 2.75 1.92
CA PHE A 59 -5.77 3.75 1.08
C PHE A 59 -4.27 3.44 0.98
N ALA A 60 -3.66 3.77 -0.15
CA ALA A 60 -2.21 3.76 -0.31
C ALA A 60 -1.82 5.02 -1.07
N ALA A 61 -1.04 5.90 -0.45
CA ALA A 61 -0.65 7.17 -1.06
C ALA A 61 0.24 6.96 -2.29
N PRO A 62 -0.11 7.54 -3.46
CA PRO A 62 0.79 7.63 -4.61
C PRO A 62 2.17 8.15 -4.22
N GLY A 63 3.20 7.36 -4.55
CA GLY A 63 4.61 7.61 -4.23
C GLY A 63 4.91 7.84 -2.75
N PHE A 64 4.08 7.29 -1.84
CA PHE A 64 4.20 7.50 -0.39
C PHE A 64 4.14 8.99 0.01
N LYS A 65 3.55 9.84 -0.84
CA LYS A 65 3.48 11.28 -0.61
C LYS A 65 2.33 11.60 0.33
N THR A 66 2.67 12.23 1.46
CA THR A 66 1.74 12.58 2.52
C THR A 66 2.04 13.96 3.08
N ASN A 67 1.06 14.57 3.76
CA ASN A 67 1.25 15.75 4.59
C ASN A 67 0.25 15.74 5.77
N PRO A 68 0.39 16.62 6.78
CA PRO A 68 -0.51 16.65 7.94
C PRO A 68 -1.99 16.85 7.59
N ASN A 69 -2.30 17.71 6.61
CA ASN A 69 -3.66 17.94 6.14
C ASN A 69 -4.27 16.65 5.58
N PHE A 70 -3.51 15.90 4.79
CA PHE A 70 -3.93 14.60 4.28
C PHE A 70 -4.19 13.60 5.38
N ILE A 71 -3.27 13.46 6.33
CA ILE A 71 -3.43 12.50 7.44
C ILE A 71 -4.68 12.84 8.26
N ALA A 72 -4.94 14.13 8.51
CA ALA A 72 -6.15 14.58 9.21
C ALA A 72 -7.43 14.28 8.41
N VAL A 73 -7.46 14.60 7.12
CA VAL A 73 -8.61 14.35 6.25
C VAL A 73 -8.89 12.86 6.09
N LEU A 74 -7.85 12.05 5.90
CA LEU A 74 -7.95 10.59 5.75
C LEU A 74 -8.63 9.95 6.96
N ASP A 75 -8.42 10.50 8.16
CA ASP A 75 -8.99 9.97 9.40
C ASP A 75 -10.51 10.11 9.53
N ASP A 76 -11.13 10.93 8.67
CA ASP A 76 -12.58 11.04 8.56
C ASP A 76 -13.20 9.98 7.63
N PHE A 77 -12.38 9.27 6.85
CA PHE A 77 -12.83 8.23 5.92
C PHE A 77 -12.98 6.88 6.64
N ARG A 78 -13.68 5.93 6.00
CA ARG A 78 -13.98 4.61 6.58
C ARG A 78 -12.88 3.57 6.37
N PHE A 79 -11.66 4.01 6.05
CA PHE A 79 -10.54 3.11 5.81
C PHE A 79 -10.18 2.34 7.09
N LYS A 80 -9.91 1.04 6.93
CA LYS A 80 -9.47 0.16 8.01
C LYS A 80 -8.00 0.36 8.32
N TYR A 81 -7.22 0.65 7.28
CA TYR A 81 -5.81 1.00 7.36
C TYR A 81 -5.43 1.85 6.15
N SER A 82 -4.24 2.43 6.21
CA SER A 82 -3.58 3.08 5.09
C SER A 82 -2.13 2.64 5.00
N SER A 83 -1.53 2.74 3.82
CA SER A 83 -0.17 2.28 3.55
C SER A 83 0.65 3.35 2.84
N ASP A 84 0.97 4.41 3.57
CA ASP A 84 1.45 5.65 2.99
C ASP A 84 2.94 5.91 3.18
N TYR A 85 3.68 4.95 3.74
CA TYR A 85 5.08 5.12 4.11
C TYR A 85 5.86 3.81 3.98
N ILE A 86 7.18 3.96 3.96
CA ILE A 86 8.10 2.83 4.05
C ILE A 86 8.67 2.74 5.46
N GLY A 87 8.61 1.53 6.03
CA GLY A 87 9.08 1.28 7.40
C GLY A 87 8.81 -0.16 7.82
N GLU A 88 8.89 -0.44 9.12
CA GLU A 88 8.87 -1.82 9.61
C GLU A 88 7.77 -2.10 10.63
N LYS A 89 7.18 -1.05 11.19
CA LYS A 89 6.20 -1.15 12.28
C LYS A 89 4.98 -0.33 11.96
N ALA A 90 3.82 -0.96 12.08
CA ALA A 90 2.54 -0.27 12.01
C ALA A 90 2.36 0.69 13.19
N PHE A 91 1.66 1.78 12.97
CA PHE A 91 1.38 2.77 14.01
C PHE A 91 0.10 3.55 13.72
N TYR A 92 -0.38 4.29 14.72
CA TYR A 92 -1.43 5.29 14.52
C TYR A 92 -0.75 6.66 14.52
N PRO A 93 -0.89 7.47 13.45
CA PRO A 93 -0.32 8.80 13.41
C PRO A 93 -0.79 9.66 14.58
N GLU A 94 0.07 10.56 15.04
CA GLU A 94 -0.29 11.58 16.01
C GLU A 94 -0.14 12.96 15.34
N LEU A 95 -1.23 13.73 15.31
CA LEU A 95 -1.23 15.10 14.84
C LEU A 95 -1.70 16.02 15.96
N TYR A 96 -0.91 17.04 16.28
CA TYR A 96 -1.24 18.05 17.29
C TYR A 96 -1.66 17.45 18.65
N GLY A 97 -0.98 16.39 19.10
CA GLY A 97 -1.28 15.69 20.36
C GLY A 97 -2.51 14.79 20.31
N LYS A 98 -3.14 14.62 19.14
CA LYS A 98 -4.28 13.72 18.93
C LYS A 98 -3.83 12.51 18.12
N ARG A 99 -4.09 11.32 18.66
CA ARG A 99 -3.93 10.06 17.94
C ARG A 99 -5.05 9.91 16.89
N MET A 100 -4.66 9.63 15.65
CA MET A 100 -5.56 9.30 14.55
C MET A 100 -6.15 7.89 14.72
N LYS A 101 -7.29 7.62 14.08
CA LYS A 101 -8.02 6.35 14.13
C LYS A 101 -7.63 5.38 13.01
N THR A 102 -7.06 5.88 11.91
CA THR A 102 -6.63 5.09 10.76
C THR A 102 -5.25 4.51 11.02
N LEU A 103 -5.15 3.18 11.03
CA LEU A 103 -3.87 2.48 11.21
C LEU A 103 -2.99 2.68 9.97
N GLN A 104 -1.73 3.05 10.16
CA GLN A 104 -0.71 3.02 9.12
C GLN A 104 -0.02 1.66 9.14
N VAL A 105 -0.11 0.92 8.04
CA VAL A 105 0.63 -0.34 7.78
C VAL A 105 1.78 0.01 6.83
N PRO A 106 3.03 -0.33 7.14
CA PRO A 106 4.15 0.06 6.30
C PRO A 106 4.19 -0.74 5.00
N VAL A 107 4.74 -0.13 3.96
CA VAL A 107 5.49 -0.87 2.95
C VAL A 107 6.86 -1.22 3.54
N SER A 108 7.22 -2.49 3.58
CA SER A 108 8.41 -2.94 4.30
C SER A 108 9.73 -2.63 3.58
N MET A 109 9.67 -2.52 2.26
CA MET A 109 10.85 -2.27 1.44
C MET A 109 10.47 -1.61 0.11
N ARG A 110 11.45 -0.93 -0.48
CA ARG A 110 11.34 -0.36 -1.83
C ARG A 110 11.10 -1.47 -2.86
N SER A 111 10.48 -1.11 -3.98
CA SER A 111 10.28 -2.01 -5.12
C SER A 111 11.61 -2.53 -5.68
N PHE A 112 11.58 -3.53 -6.56
CA PHE A 112 12.83 -4.05 -7.13
C PHE A 112 13.49 -3.00 -8.04
N GLY A 113 12.68 -2.27 -8.81
CA GLY A 113 13.17 -1.17 -9.66
C GLY A 113 13.85 -0.08 -8.84
N GLU A 114 13.20 0.39 -7.76
CA GLU A 114 13.80 1.42 -6.88
C GLU A 114 15.07 0.95 -6.16
N GLN A 115 15.26 -0.37 -5.96
CA GLN A 115 16.49 -0.92 -5.40
C GLN A 115 17.58 -1.04 -6.46
N GLU A 116 17.23 -1.41 -7.70
CA GLU A 116 18.15 -1.40 -8.83
C GLU A 116 18.65 0.02 -9.13
N ASP A 117 17.77 1.03 -9.06
CA ASP A 117 18.15 2.45 -9.22
C ASP A 117 19.17 2.91 -8.16
N LYS A 118 19.25 2.20 -7.03
CA LYS A 118 20.25 2.39 -5.97
C LYS A 118 21.52 1.54 -6.16
N GLY A 119 21.62 0.80 -7.25
CA GLY A 119 22.78 -0.01 -7.63
C GLY A 119 22.77 -1.44 -7.09
N LEU A 120 21.64 -1.95 -6.58
CA LEU A 120 21.57 -3.34 -6.12
C LEU A 120 21.32 -4.28 -7.30
N GLY A 121 22.09 -5.36 -7.36
CA GLY A 121 21.83 -6.49 -8.25
C GLY A 121 20.77 -7.45 -7.70
N ASP A 122 20.25 -8.33 -8.55
CA ASP A 122 19.15 -9.25 -8.22
C ASP A 122 19.43 -10.12 -6.97
N ASP A 123 20.65 -10.63 -6.81
CA ASP A 123 21.03 -11.41 -5.62
C ASP A 123 21.02 -10.59 -4.34
N GLN A 124 21.38 -9.31 -4.42
CA GLN A 124 21.35 -8.41 -3.27
C GLN A 124 19.90 -8.06 -2.90
N ILE A 125 19.05 -7.81 -3.90
CA ILE A 125 17.60 -7.56 -3.69
C ILE A 125 16.94 -8.80 -3.07
N PHE A 126 17.26 -9.99 -3.56
CA PHE A 126 16.79 -11.24 -2.97
C PHE A 126 17.25 -11.38 -1.52
N LYS A 127 18.54 -11.12 -1.23
CA LYS A 127 19.09 -11.17 0.12
C LYS A 127 18.38 -10.20 1.06
N VAL A 128 18.17 -8.94 0.64
CA VAL A 128 17.43 -7.94 1.41
C VAL A 128 16.02 -8.44 1.73
N THR A 129 15.34 -9.05 0.76
CA THR A 129 14.00 -9.62 0.96
C THR A 129 14.03 -10.77 1.96
N ALA A 130 14.94 -11.72 1.80
CA ALA A 130 15.08 -12.88 2.68
C ALA A 130 15.44 -12.48 4.13
N ASP A 131 16.36 -11.53 4.28
CA ASP A 131 16.75 -10.98 5.58
C ASP A 131 15.53 -10.28 6.24
N ALA A 132 14.70 -9.56 5.48
CA ALA A 132 13.48 -8.94 5.98
C ALA A 132 12.43 -9.97 6.46
N VAL A 133 12.20 -11.05 5.71
CA VAL A 133 11.30 -12.16 6.12
C VAL A 133 11.72 -12.75 7.47
N SER A 134 13.02 -12.90 7.71
CA SER A 134 13.52 -13.49 8.95
C SER A 134 13.41 -12.59 10.19
N ARG A 135 13.32 -11.27 9.97
CA ARG A 135 13.45 -10.27 11.04
C ARG A 135 12.16 -9.55 11.38
N LEU A 136 11.27 -9.37 10.40
CA LEU A 136 10.03 -8.62 10.56
C LEU A 136 8.88 -9.52 11.00
N GLU A 137 7.97 -8.96 11.79
CA GLU A 137 6.73 -9.65 12.19
C GLU A 137 5.82 -9.91 10.98
N PHE A 138 5.78 -8.96 10.04
CA PHE A 138 5.13 -9.10 8.75
C PHE A 138 5.92 -8.31 7.69
N LEU A 139 5.82 -8.75 6.44
CA LEU A 139 6.45 -8.12 5.28
C LEU A 139 5.37 -7.68 4.28
N VAL A 140 5.39 -6.41 3.91
CA VAL A 140 4.60 -5.86 2.81
C VAL A 140 5.51 -5.52 1.65
N LEU A 141 5.38 -6.26 0.56
CA LEU A 141 6.07 -5.96 -0.70
C LEU A 141 5.30 -4.93 -1.52
N TYR A 142 6.04 -3.93 -2.01
CA TYR A 142 5.56 -2.97 -3.00
C TYR A 142 6.14 -3.31 -4.37
N LEU A 143 5.26 -3.43 -5.37
CA LEU A 143 5.60 -3.89 -6.71
C LEU A 143 4.83 -3.07 -7.75
N HIS A 144 5.40 -2.94 -8.94
CA HIS A 144 4.79 -2.35 -10.11
C HIS A 144 4.42 -3.45 -11.12
N PRO A 145 3.15 -3.57 -11.53
CA PRO A 145 2.74 -4.56 -12.52
C PRO A 145 3.51 -4.48 -13.85
N SER A 146 4.08 -3.30 -14.17
CA SER A 146 4.87 -3.06 -15.38
C SER A 146 6.34 -3.44 -15.27
N TYR A 147 6.86 -3.71 -14.05
CA TYR A 147 8.30 -3.88 -13.84
C TYR A 147 8.65 -5.25 -13.26
N GLU A 148 8.20 -5.61 -12.05
CA GLU A 148 8.62 -6.85 -11.40
C GLU A 148 8.24 -8.12 -12.16
N PRO A 149 6.98 -8.32 -12.59
CA PRO A 149 6.62 -9.52 -13.33
C PRO A 149 7.10 -9.51 -14.79
N ILE A 150 7.47 -8.35 -15.34
CA ILE A 150 7.81 -8.21 -16.78
C ILE A 150 9.32 -8.12 -17.00
N ILE A 151 9.98 -7.20 -16.32
CA ILE A 151 11.42 -6.90 -16.47
C ILE A 151 12.26 -7.76 -15.52
N LYS A 152 11.81 -7.94 -14.28
CA LYS A 152 12.52 -8.69 -13.23
C LYS A 152 11.92 -10.08 -12.97
N GLN A 153 11.31 -10.69 -13.99
CA GLN A 153 10.52 -11.92 -13.87
C GLN A 153 11.23 -13.02 -13.06
N LYS A 154 12.50 -13.34 -13.37
CA LYS A 154 13.25 -14.40 -12.69
C LYS A 154 13.46 -14.11 -11.20
N LEU A 155 13.80 -12.87 -10.86
CA LEU A 155 13.94 -12.44 -9.47
C LEU A 155 12.58 -12.48 -8.77
N PHE A 156 11.51 -12.04 -9.45
CA PHE A 156 10.16 -12.05 -8.91
C PHE A 156 9.66 -13.46 -8.60
N GLU A 157 9.80 -14.42 -9.53
CA GLU A 157 9.48 -15.83 -9.32
C GLU A 157 10.28 -16.42 -8.15
N ARG A 158 11.58 -16.12 -8.08
CA ARG A 158 12.46 -16.57 -6.98
C ARG A 158 11.99 -16.00 -5.63
N VAL A 159 11.64 -14.71 -5.56
CA VAL A 159 11.13 -14.09 -4.34
C VAL A 159 9.79 -14.69 -3.94
N LEU A 160 8.84 -14.82 -4.87
CA LEU A 160 7.53 -15.40 -4.57
C LEU A 160 7.63 -16.84 -4.07
N THR A 161 8.48 -17.66 -4.70
CA THR A 161 8.73 -19.04 -4.26
C THR A 161 9.30 -19.06 -2.84
N TYR A 162 10.31 -18.24 -2.58
CA TYR A 162 10.90 -18.13 -1.24
C TYR A 162 9.87 -17.69 -0.20
N LEU A 163 9.02 -16.70 -0.51
CA LEU A 163 7.96 -16.24 0.39
C LEU A 163 6.92 -17.33 0.67
N ALA A 164 6.52 -18.10 -0.34
CA ALA A 164 5.57 -19.19 -0.17
C ALA A 164 6.12 -20.30 0.75
N ASP A 165 7.43 -20.57 0.68
CA ASP A 165 8.08 -21.60 1.49
C ASP A 165 8.39 -21.16 2.94
N HIS A 166 8.57 -19.86 3.18
CA HIS A 166 9.09 -19.34 4.45
C HIS A 166 8.11 -18.43 5.20
N SER A 167 6.94 -18.14 4.64
CA SER A 167 5.97 -17.25 5.26
C SER A 167 4.53 -17.64 4.92
N LYS A 168 3.58 -17.17 5.72
CA LYS A 168 2.16 -17.25 5.39
C LYS A 168 1.77 -16.02 4.58
N VAL A 169 1.33 -16.22 3.33
CA VAL A 169 0.82 -15.14 2.48
C VAL A 169 -0.60 -14.77 2.93
N VAL A 170 -0.80 -13.49 3.25
CA VAL A 170 -2.07 -12.92 3.73
C VAL A 170 -2.32 -11.56 3.07
N THR A 171 -3.56 -11.08 3.11
CA THR A 171 -3.86 -9.71 2.67
C THR A 171 -3.44 -8.68 3.72
N MET A 172 -3.24 -7.44 3.29
CA MET A 172 -2.94 -6.35 4.22
C MET A 172 -4.12 -6.06 5.17
N SER A 173 -5.37 -6.25 4.71
CA SER A 173 -6.54 -6.25 5.60
C SER A 173 -6.43 -7.27 6.74
N GLN A 174 -5.90 -8.47 6.49
CA GLN A 174 -5.70 -9.48 7.55
C GLN A 174 -4.60 -9.06 8.54
N ILE A 175 -3.49 -8.50 8.04
CA ILE A 175 -2.44 -7.91 8.89
C ILE A 175 -3.03 -6.79 9.76
N ALA A 176 -3.78 -5.87 9.17
CA ALA A 176 -4.42 -4.77 9.88
C ALA A 176 -5.43 -5.27 10.92
N ALA A 177 -6.23 -6.28 10.61
CA ALA A 177 -7.19 -6.88 11.56
C ALA A 177 -6.47 -7.49 12.76
N GLN A 178 -5.40 -8.25 12.53
CA GLN A 178 -4.57 -8.84 13.59
C GLN A 178 -3.98 -7.76 14.51
N ILE A 179 -3.40 -6.70 13.95
CA ILE A 179 -2.81 -5.60 14.73
C ILE A 179 -3.87 -4.86 15.57
N ARG A 180 -5.09 -4.73 15.05
CA ARG A 180 -6.20 -4.06 15.74
C ARG A 180 -6.86 -4.92 16.81
N GLY A 181 -6.57 -6.22 16.86
CA GLY A 181 -7.28 -7.18 17.71
C GLY A 181 -8.74 -7.36 17.29
N TRP A 182 -9.01 -7.34 15.99
CA TRP A 182 -10.34 -7.63 15.44
C TRP A 182 -10.34 -9.05 14.90
N ASP A 183 -11.08 -9.94 15.56
CA ASP A 183 -11.45 -11.27 15.04
C ASP A 183 -12.57 -11.15 13.99
#